data_AF-A0A133VEP1-F1
#
_entry.id   AF-A0A133VEP1-F1
#
_cell.length_a   1.000
_cell.length_b   1.000
_cell.length_c   1.000
_cell.angle_alpha   90.00
_cell.angle_beta   90.00
_cell.angle_gamma   90.00
#
_symmetry.space_group_name_H-M   'P 1'
#
loop_
_entity.id
_entity.type
_entity.pdbx_description
1 polymer ?
#
loop_
_entity_poly.entity_id
_entity_poly.type
_entity_poly.pdbx_seq_one_letter_code
_entity_poly.pdbx_strand_id
1 'polypeptide(L)'
;MSRENLLTQLETQRRENPIEVETVAMKKLFDKFVWILVYDFVNTRENSSEVRKFYRNLKKLDGGERWTNSELVFREAENAVLVRDLADSCGAKTRLYVGMEVSSRF
;
A
#
# COMPACT_ATOMS: atom_id res chain seq x y z
N MET A 1 -7.74 38.99 -2.68
CA MET A 1 -8.19 38.48 -1.37
C MET A 1 -7.06 38.62 -0.37
N SER A 2 -7.31 39.18 0.82
CA SER A 2 -6.30 39.34 1.87
C SER A 2 -6.09 38.04 2.66
N ARG A 3 -4.90 37.87 3.23
CA ARG A 3 -4.50 36.70 4.03
C ARG A 3 -5.39 36.49 5.25
N GLU A 4 -5.94 37.58 5.79
CA GLU A 4 -6.88 37.56 6.92
C GLU A 4 -8.20 36.90 6.54
N ASN A 5 -8.77 37.21 5.37
CA ASN A 5 -10.02 36.58 4.91
C ASN A 5 -9.91 35.05 4.75
N LEU A 6 -8.75 34.53 4.36
CA LEU A 6 -8.51 33.09 4.24
C LEU A 6 -8.47 32.38 5.59
N LEU A 7 -7.86 33.01 6.59
CA LEU A 7 -7.78 32.46 7.95
C LEU A 7 -9.17 32.45 8.61
N THR A 8 -9.94 33.53 8.45
CA THR A 8 -11.31 33.60 8.99
C THR A 8 -12.21 32.55 8.35
N GLN A 9 -12.12 32.32 7.04
CA GLN A 9 -12.89 31.25 6.37
C GLN A 9 -12.53 29.85 6.88
N LEU A 10 -11.25 29.57 7.10
CA LEU A 10 -10.78 28.29 7.64
C LEU A 10 -11.23 28.06 9.09
N GLU A 11 -11.26 29.11 9.91
CA GLU A 11 -11.76 29.05 11.29
C GLU A 11 -13.26 28.82 11.35
N THR A 12 -14.04 29.48 10.48
CA THR A 12 -15.49 29.27 10.40
C THR A 12 -15.83 27.85 9.95
N GLN A 13 -15.15 27.33 8.92
CA GLN A 13 -15.34 25.94 8.46
C GLN A 13 -15.00 24.91 9.54
N ARG A 14 -13.98 25.16 10.37
CA ARG A 14 -13.62 24.28 11.49
C ARG A 14 -14.66 24.25 12.61
N ARG A 15 -15.40 25.35 12.82
CA ARG A 15 -16.45 25.43 13.85
C ARG A 15 -17.75 24.79 13.42
N GLU A 16 -18.08 24.85 12.14
CA GLU A 16 -19.37 24.38 11.62
C GLU A 16 -19.41 22.87 11.38
N ASN A 17 -18.30 22.23 10.97
CA ASN A 17 -18.23 20.77 10.74
C ASN A 17 -16.87 20.15 11.18
N PRO A 18 -16.54 20.13 12.48
CA PRO A 18 -15.26 19.61 12.96
C PRO A 18 -14.99 18.15 12.56
N ILE A 19 -16.05 17.32 12.53
CA ILE A 19 -15.96 15.88 12.21
C ILE A 19 -15.61 15.66 10.73
N GLU A 20 -16.17 16.43 9.80
CA GLU A 20 -15.87 16.30 8.36
C GLU A 20 -14.45 16.73 8.03
N VAL A 21 -13.94 17.78 8.69
CA VAL A 21 -12.57 18.28 8.47
C VAL A 21 -11.53 17.30 9.01
N GLU A 22 -11.76 16.70 10.18
CA GLU A 22 -10.88 15.67 10.75
C GLU A 22 -10.92 14.38 9.93
N THR A 23 -12.09 13.93 9.50
CA THR A 23 -12.22 12.72 8.66
C THR A 23 -11.59 12.89 7.28
N VAL A 24 -11.68 14.07 6.65
CA VAL A 24 -11.00 14.37 5.38
C VAL A 24 -9.48 14.42 5.54
N ALA A 25 -8.98 15.02 6.63
CA ALA A 25 -7.54 15.07 6.92
C ALA A 25 -6.97 13.68 7.24
N MET A 26 -7.69 12.86 8.01
CA MET A 26 -7.33 11.47 8.28
C MET A 26 -7.35 10.64 6.99
N LYS A 27 -8.39 10.74 6.15
CA LYS A 27 -8.43 10.05 4.85
C LYS A 27 -7.20 10.37 3.99
N LYS A 28 -6.85 11.65 3.86
CA LYS A 28 -5.65 12.08 3.11
C LYS A 28 -4.33 11.55 3.67
N LEU A 29 -4.28 11.25 4.97
CA LEU A 29 -3.13 10.59 5.59
C LEU A 29 -3.15 9.09 5.27
N PHE A 30 -4.31 8.46 5.37
CA PHE A 30 -4.48 7.03 5.09
C PHE A 30 -4.21 6.67 3.63
N ASP A 31 -4.56 7.56 2.69
CA ASP A 31 -4.26 7.41 1.26
C ASP A 31 -2.75 7.30 0.97
N LYS A 32 -1.90 7.75 1.90
CA LYS A 32 -0.44 7.67 1.78
C LYS A 32 0.14 6.36 2.32
N PHE A 33 -0.61 5.57 3.07
CA PHE A 33 -0.10 4.28 3.53
C PHE A 33 -0.10 3.27 2.39
N VAL A 34 0.96 2.49 2.35
CA VAL A 34 1.13 1.38 1.42
C VAL A 34 1.64 0.16 2.18
N TRP A 35 1.27 -1.02 1.68
CA TRP A 35 1.69 -2.30 2.21
C TRP A 35 2.76 -2.87 1.29
N ILE A 36 3.96 -3.09 1.83
CA ILE A 36 5.12 -3.53 1.05
C ILE A 36 5.39 -4.99 1.40
N LEU A 37 5.12 -5.87 0.44
CA LEU A 37 5.44 -7.29 0.54
C LEU A 37 6.81 -7.54 -0.09
N VAL A 38 7.74 -8.01 0.73
CA VAL A 38 9.05 -8.53 0.29
C VAL A 38 8.99 -10.05 0.33
N TYR A 39 9.38 -10.71 -0.76
CA TYR A 39 9.37 -12.17 -0.84
C TYR A 39 10.65 -12.71 -1.49
N ASP A 40 11.10 -13.86 -0.99
CA ASP A 40 12.28 -14.56 -1.49
C ASP A 40 12.02 -16.06 -1.60
N PHE A 41 12.14 -16.62 -2.81
CA PHE A 41 11.98 -18.05 -3.04
C PHE A 41 13.28 -18.78 -2.75
N VAL A 42 13.30 -19.54 -1.66
CA VAL A 42 14.44 -20.40 -1.32
C VAL A 42 14.39 -21.65 -2.22
N ASN A 43 15.55 -22.08 -2.72
CA ASN A 43 15.70 -23.26 -3.60
C ASN A 43 14.81 -23.21 -4.86
N THR A 44 14.85 -22.09 -5.60
CA THR A 44 14.08 -21.89 -6.85
C THR A 44 14.21 -23.02 -7.89
N ARG A 45 15.35 -23.73 -7.92
CA ARG A 45 15.55 -24.89 -8.81
C ARG A 45 14.67 -26.07 -8.45
N GLU A 46 14.53 -26.36 -7.15
CA GLU A 46 13.71 -27.47 -6.64
C GLU A 46 12.21 -27.13 -6.73
N ASN A 47 11.87 -25.85 -6.50
CA ASN A 47 10.47 -25.39 -6.44
C ASN A 47 9.99 -24.69 -7.73
N SER A 48 10.59 -24.99 -8.88
CA SER A 48 10.32 -24.25 -10.12
C SER A 48 8.86 -24.31 -10.60
N SER A 49 8.09 -25.34 -10.24
CA SER A 49 6.64 -25.40 -10.54
C SER A 49 5.84 -24.45 -9.66
N GLU A 50 6.11 -24.41 -8.36
CA GLU A 50 5.41 -23.56 -7.40
C GLU A 50 5.74 -22.09 -7.63
N VAL A 51 6.99 -21.76 -7.94
CA VAL A 51 7.38 -20.40 -8.34
C VAL A 51 6.60 -19.96 -9.59
N ARG A 52 6.47 -20.83 -10.60
CA ARG A 52 5.67 -20.53 -11.80
C ARG A 52 4.17 -20.39 -11.48
N LYS A 53 3.66 -21.20 -10.55
CA LYS A 53 2.27 -21.13 -10.07
C LYS A 53 2.01 -19.80 -9.36
N PHE A 54 2.92 -19.35 -8.49
CA PHE A 54 2.87 -18.03 -7.86
C PHE A 54 2.71 -16.93 -8.91
N TYR A 55 3.64 -16.81 -9.87
CA TYR A 55 3.58 -15.75 -10.88
C TYR A 55 2.34 -15.83 -11.80
N ARG A 56 1.83 -17.03 -12.09
CA ARG A 56 0.58 -17.18 -12.86
C ARG A 56 -0.64 -16.70 -12.09
N ASN A 57 -0.69 -16.97 -10.78
CA ASN A 57 -1.80 -16.53 -9.93
C ASN A 57 -1.68 -15.05 -9.60
N LEU A 58 -0.46 -14.53 -9.39
CA LEU A 58 -0.23 -13.11 -9.19
C LEU A 58 -0.77 -12.27 -10.36
N LYS A 59 -0.60 -12.72 -11.61
CA LYS A 59 -1.17 -12.04 -12.80
C LYS A 59 -2.71 -11.99 -12.84
N LYS A 60 -3.38 -12.85 -12.08
CA LYS A 60 -4.86 -12.91 -12.02
C LYS A 60 -5.42 -12.06 -10.89
N LEU A 61 -4.58 -11.73 -9.91
CA LEU A 61 -4.93 -10.87 -8.79
C LEU A 61 -4.60 -9.43 -9.18
N ASP A 62 -5.36 -8.46 -8.66
CA ASP A 62 -4.99 -7.05 -8.73
C ASP A 62 -3.87 -6.78 -7.69
N GLY A 63 -2.73 -7.44 -7.93
CA GLY A 63 -1.79 -7.87 -6.90
C GLY A 63 -0.78 -6.82 -6.49
N GLY A 64 -1.11 -5.54 -6.62
CA GLY A 64 -0.22 -4.45 -6.28
C GLY A 64 0.80 -4.10 -7.37
N GLU A 65 1.44 -2.96 -7.18
CA GLU A 65 2.49 -2.43 -8.05
C GLU A 65 3.81 -3.15 -7.76
N ARG A 66 4.46 -3.64 -8.82
CA ARG A 66 5.78 -4.27 -8.69
C ARG A 66 6.88 -3.20 -8.72
N TRP A 67 7.53 -2.97 -7.59
CA TRP A 67 8.69 -2.08 -7.50
C TRP A 67 9.99 -2.78 -7.89
N THR A 68 10.17 -4.03 -7.48
CA THR A 68 11.35 -4.83 -7.85
C THR A 68 10.96 -6.28 -8.15
N ASN A 69 11.95 -7.13 -8.47
CA ASN A 69 11.69 -8.56 -8.71
C ASN A 69 11.16 -9.30 -7.47
N SER A 70 11.41 -8.77 -6.27
CA SER A 70 11.08 -9.40 -4.99
C SER A 70 10.20 -8.53 -4.10
N GLU A 71 9.68 -7.41 -4.63
CA GLU A 71 8.88 -6.45 -3.86
C GLU A 71 7.61 -6.08 -4.63
N LEU A 72 6.50 -6.11 -3.90
CA LEU A 72 5.17 -5.71 -4.35
C LEU A 72 4.58 -4.69 -3.37
N VAL A 73 3.88 -3.70 -3.89
CA VAL A 73 3.29 -2.61 -3.12
C VAL A 73 1.80 -2.56 -3.33
N PHE A 74 1.04 -2.54 -2.24
CA PHE A 74 -0.42 -2.57 -2.27
C PHE A 74 -0.99 -1.35 -1.54
N ARG A 75 -2.09 -0.80 -2.06
CA ARG A 75 -2.90 0.20 -1.34
C ARG A 75 -3.82 -0.48 -0.30
N GLU A 76 -4.27 -1.69 -0.61
CA GLU A 76 -5.20 -2.45 0.22
C GLU A 76 -4.46 -3.56 0.99
N ALA A 77 -4.69 -3.61 2.31
CA ALA A 77 -4.06 -4.58 3.20
C ALA A 77 -4.45 -6.03 2.85
N GLU A 78 -5.72 -6.24 2.48
CA GLU A 78 -6.29 -7.56 2.18
C GLU A 78 -5.58 -8.22 0.99
N ASN A 79 -5.33 -7.45 -0.08
CA ASN A 79 -4.59 -7.93 -1.24
C ASN A 79 -3.14 -8.26 -0.88
N ALA A 80 -2.50 -7.45 -0.03
CA ALA A 80 -1.14 -7.71 0.43
C ALA A 80 -1.05 -9.03 1.23
N VAL A 81 -2.01 -9.27 2.12
CA VAL A 81 -2.11 -10.52 2.90
C VAL A 81 -2.37 -11.71 2.01
N LEU A 82 -3.31 -11.60 1.06
CA LEU A 82 -3.64 -12.68 0.13
C LEU A 82 -2.43 -13.09 -0.73
N VAL A 83 -1.66 -12.11 -1.22
CA VAL A 83 -0.44 -12.40 -2.00
C VAL A 83 0.69 -12.93 -1.12
N ARG A 84 0.81 -12.47 0.14
CA ARG A 84 1.75 -13.05 1.12
C ARG A 84 1.47 -14.54 1.33
N ASP A 85 0.22 -14.90 1.63
CA ASP A 85 -0.17 -16.28 1.89
C ASP A 85 0.05 -17.17 0.66
N LEU A 86 -0.22 -16.63 -0.53
CA LEU A 86 0.10 -17.30 -1.79
C LEU A 86 1.61 -17.53 -1.96
N ALA A 87 2.44 -16.53 -1.67
CA ALA A 87 3.90 -16.64 -1.76
C ALA A 87 4.45 -17.67 -0.76
N ASP A 88 4.00 -17.62 0.50
CA ASP A 88 4.36 -18.59 1.54
C ASP A 88 3.96 -20.01 1.15
N SER A 89 2.75 -20.20 0.61
CA SER A 89 2.29 -21.51 0.12
C SER A 89 3.12 -22.07 -1.04
N CYS A 90 3.83 -21.19 -1.77
CA CYS A 90 4.73 -21.56 -2.85
C CYS A 90 6.20 -21.68 -2.40
N GLY A 91 6.46 -21.64 -1.08
CA GLY A 91 7.79 -21.80 -0.51
C GLY A 91 8.63 -20.52 -0.47
N ALA A 92 8.02 -19.34 -0.64
CA ALA A 92 8.73 -18.10 -0.38
C ALA A 92 8.90 -17.87 1.13
N LYS A 93 9.98 -17.17 1.50
CA LYS A 93 10.07 -16.44 2.76
C LYS A 93 9.53 -15.05 2.54
N THR A 94 8.49 -14.67 3.27
CA THR A 94 7.87 -13.34 3.12
C THR A 94 8.09 -12.45 4.33
N ARG A 95 8.04 -11.13 4.09
CA ARG A 95 7.94 -10.08 5.11
C ARG A 95 6.98 -9.02 4.60
N LEU A 96 6.06 -8.59 5.47
CA LEU A 96 5.07 -7.56 5.15
C LEU A 96 5.32 -6.33 6.02
N TYR A 97 5.47 -5.19 5.38
CA TYR A 97 5.70 -3.90 6.02
C TYR A 97 4.57 -2.93 5.70
N VAL A 98 4.37 -1.96 6.59
CA VAL A 98 3.58 -0.76 6.31
C VAL A 98 4.55 0.40 6.08
N GLY A 99 4.40 1.08 4.95
CA GLY A 99 5.15 2.27 4.59
C GLY A 99 4.22 3.45 4.37
N MET A 100 4.79 4.65 4.35
CA MET A 100 4.10 5.87 3.94
C MET A 100 4.78 6.42 2.68
N GLU A 101 4.01 6.59 1.62
CA GLU A 101 4.48 7.20 0.38
C GLU A 101 4.62 8.71 0.59
N VAL A 102 5.86 9.19 0.56
CA VAL A 102 6.19 10.61 0.61
C VAL A 102 6.57 11.03 -0.80
N SER A 103 5.67 11.73 -1.49
CA SER A 103 5.97 12.26 -2.82
C SER A 103 7.06 13.32 -2.72
N SER A 104 8.29 12.96 -3.06
CA SER A 104 9.36 13.93 -3.28
C SER A 104 9.18 14.56 -4.65
N ARG A 105 8.60 15.77 -4.71
CA ARG A 105 8.78 16.64 -5.88
C ARG A 105 10.23 17.12 -5.85
N PHE A 106 11.07 16.54 -6.69
CA PHE A 106 12.37 17.11 -7.04
C PHE A 106 12.21 18.06 -8.24
#